data_AF-A0A973VX87-F1
#
_entry.id   AF-A0A973VX87-F1
#
_cell.length_a   1.000
_cell.length_b   1.000
_cell.length_c   1.000
_cell.angle_alpha   90.00
_cell.angle_beta   90.00
_cell.angle_gamma   90.00
#
_symmetry.space_group_name_H-M   'P 1'
#
loop_
_entity.id
_entity.type
_entity.pdbx_description
1 polymer ?
#
loop_
_entity_poly.entity_id
_entity_poly.type
_entity_poly.pdbx_seq_one_letter_code
_entity_poly.pdbx_strand_id
1 'polypeptide(L)'
;MATSPTPGRPDVEGRVASRSSGEPAPFRPALILSHAVVSWLNEIAAFRVALQSHLGDKPLSLDHNRLVWQAEPAAASMLDCVFDAGGETVVLSLPGSLVEALIANVQSGLTLPSEPSRSLILELALEQLLAPLERLIQRPLQLIRTHKAVMSGPYIEFDVAYGPLTAKARLLLFPSLDGPVPPAFSALGELLGRLPRQRPKLRPELPVIVAGQIGSLRVTIGLVRQAQQGDALLPDAIPLACGQIILAADQLWAPAEIARDRLVLRGPFRLQSHPLKSGHMTTQPEAQQLPSEADIDSLEITLVFECGRWPLPLGTLRTINEGHVFELGRPLDGPVDILANGQRIGRGDLVRIGEKLAVRLRGRLAVND
;
A
#
# COMPACT_ATOMS: atom_id res chain seq x y z
N MET A 1 47.03 -63.99 26.89
CA MET A 1 48.14 -63.09 27.26
C MET A 1 48.07 -61.87 26.35
N ALA A 2 48.27 -60.67 26.93
CA ALA A 2 48.21 -59.33 26.34
C ALA A 2 46.83 -58.65 26.24
N THR A 3 46.61 -57.77 27.22
CA THR A 3 45.60 -56.71 27.38
C THR A 3 46.20 -55.34 27.01
N SER A 4 45.34 -54.37 26.69
CA SER A 4 45.55 -52.92 26.46
C SER A 4 46.36 -52.21 27.58
N PRO A 5 46.86 -50.94 27.46
CA PRO A 5 46.04 -49.72 27.26
C PRO A 5 46.67 -48.49 26.54
N THR A 6 45.79 -47.49 26.38
CA THR A 6 45.82 -46.05 26.02
C THR A 6 47.09 -45.19 26.28
N PRO A 7 47.28 -44.08 25.52
CA PRO A 7 48.08 -42.94 25.99
C PRO A 7 47.25 -41.65 26.22
N GLY A 8 47.64 -40.90 27.26
CA GLY A 8 47.09 -39.61 27.66
C GLY A 8 47.72 -38.38 26.97
N ARG A 9 47.11 -37.22 27.22
CA ARG A 9 47.42 -35.87 26.72
C ARG A 9 48.79 -35.31 27.22
N PRO A 10 49.28 -34.20 26.63
CA PRO A 10 49.04 -32.90 27.28
C PRO A 10 48.76 -31.69 26.34
N ASP A 11 47.98 -30.74 26.89
CA ASP A 11 47.94 -29.28 26.76
C ASP A 11 48.31 -28.55 25.45
N VAL A 12 47.32 -27.83 24.89
CA VAL A 12 47.54 -26.53 24.24
C VAL A 12 46.45 -25.53 24.67
N GLU A 13 46.93 -24.54 25.40
CA GLU A 13 46.47 -23.18 25.67
C GLU A 13 45.10 -22.72 25.16
N GLY A 14 44.33 -22.21 26.13
CA GLY A 14 43.13 -21.45 25.91
C GLY A 14 43.37 -20.15 25.15
N ARG A 15 42.58 -19.95 24.10
CA ARG A 15 42.22 -18.63 23.60
C ARG A 15 40.71 -18.54 23.65
N VAL A 16 40.19 -18.10 24.80
CA VAL A 16 38.81 -17.64 24.92
C VAL A 16 38.74 -16.36 24.07
N ALA A 17 38.29 -16.51 22.83
CA ALA A 17 37.87 -15.37 22.04
C ALA A 17 36.69 -14.74 22.79
N SER A 18 36.95 -13.58 23.39
CA SER A 18 35.95 -12.67 23.89
C SER A 18 34.90 -12.48 22.82
N ARG A 19 33.70 -13.05 23.03
CA ARG A 19 32.51 -12.70 22.27
C ARG A 19 32.29 -11.22 22.50
N SER A 20 32.65 -10.44 21.48
CA SER A 20 32.37 -9.01 21.41
C SER A 20 30.88 -8.79 21.65
N SER A 21 30.61 -7.83 22.53
CA SER A 21 29.43 -6.95 22.58
C SER A 21 28.33 -7.25 21.58
N GLY A 22 27.10 -7.42 22.10
CA GLY A 22 25.89 -7.60 21.31
C GLY A 22 25.64 -6.45 20.35
N GLU A 23 26.18 -6.56 19.15
CA GLU A 23 25.64 -5.86 17.99
C GLU A 23 24.23 -6.42 17.75
N PRO A 24 23.21 -5.56 17.63
CA PRO A 24 21.90 -6.04 17.21
C PRO A 24 22.07 -6.71 15.85
N ALA A 25 21.72 -8.00 15.77
CA ALA A 25 21.80 -8.75 14.53
C ALA A 25 21.08 -7.93 13.44
N PRO A 26 21.74 -7.68 12.28
CA PRO A 26 21.15 -6.85 11.25
C PRO A 26 19.80 -7.44 10.85
N PHE A 27 18.77 -6.60 10.80
CA PHE A 27 17.46 -7.01 10.33
C PHE A 27 17.60 -7.64 8.94
N ARG A 28 17.30 -8.94 8.84
CA ARG A 28 17.31 -9.67 7.58
C ARG A 28 15.86 -9.99 7.24
N PRO A 29 15.30 -9.37 6.18
CA PRO A 29 13.96 -9.72 5.74
C PRO A 29 13.93 -11.21 5.35
N ALA A 30 12.81 -11.87 5.62
CA ALA A 30 12.62 -13.28 5.28
C ALA A 30 12.61 -13.54 3.76
N LEU A 31 12.37 -12.48 2.97
CA LEU A 31 12.27 -12.54 1.52
C LEU A 31 13.21 -11.50 0.91
N ILE A 32 14.03 -11.95 -0.04
CA ILE A 32 14.91 -11.09 -0.83
C ILE A 32 14.43 -11.20 -2.27
N LEU A 33 14.17 -10.05 -2.89
CA LEU A 33 13.69 -9.95 -4.27
C LEU A 33 14.73 -9.21 -5.12
N SER A 34 15.02 -9.72 -6.32
CA SER A 34 15.83 -8.99 -7.28
C SER A 34 15.06 -7.81 -7.87
N HIS A 35 15.77 -6.80 -8.38
CA HIS A 35 15.12 -5.67 -9.05
C HIS A 35 14.30 -6.12 -10.28
N ALA A 36 14.78 -7.14 -11.00
CA ALA A 36 14.07 -7.73 -12.14
C ALA A 36 12.75 -8.36 -11.70
N VAL A 37 12.75 -9.10 -10.60
CA VAL A 37 11.55 -9.74 -10.03
C VAL A 37 10.55 -8.70 -9.56
N VAL A 38 11.00 -7.62 -8.89
CA VAL A 38 10.13 -6.52 -8.47
C VAL A 38 9.51 -5.81 -9.67
N SER A 39 10.29 -5.50 -10.70
CA SER A 39 9.80 -4.86 -11.92
C SER A 39 8.73 -5.72 -12.61
N TRP A 40 9.00 -7.01 -12.75
CA TRP A 40 8.06 -7.98 -13.32
C TRP A 40 6.77 -8.11 -12.50
N LEU A 41 6.87 -8.24 -11.17
CA LEU A 41 5.71 -8.30 -10.29
C LEU A 41 4.87 -7.03 -10.37
N ASN A 42 5.48 -5.86 -10.43
CA ASN A 42 4.77 -4.59 -10.57
C ASN A 42 4.01 -4.48 -11.90
N GLU A 43 4.57 -5.01 -12.99
CA GLU A 43 3.89 -5.02 -14.29
C GLU A 43 2.68 -5.96 -14.31
N ILE A 44 2.75 -7.10 -13.61
CA ILE A 44 1.65 -8.06 -13.50
C ILE A 44 0.58 -7.60 -12.50
N ALA A 45 1.00 -7.05 -11.35
CA ALA A 45 0.10 -6.64 -10.27
C ALA A 45 -0.74 -5.40 -10.60
N ALA A 46 -0.44 -4.72 -11.71
CA ALA A 46 -1.28 -3.63 -12.21
C ALA A 46 -2.71 -4.13 -12.45
N PHE A 47 -3.70 -3.39 -11.94
CA PHE A 47 -5.11 -3.70 -12.18
C PHE A 47 -5.39 -3.57 -13.68
N ARG A 48 -5.81 -4.65 -14.33
CA ARG A 48 -6.02 -4.73 -15.77
C ARG A 48 -7.39 -5.29 -16.08
N VAL A 49 -7.87 -5.07 -17.28
CA VAL A 49 -9.09 -5.74 -17.76
C VAL A 49 -8.83 -7.24 -17.84
N ALA A 50 -9.80 -8.06 -17.43
CA ALA A 50 -9.70 -9.51 -17.47
C ALA A 50 -9.36 -10.01 -18.89
N LEU A 51 -8.41 -10.93 -18.97
CA LEU A 51 -8.03 -11.61 -20.21
C LEU A 51 -9.24 -12.41 -20.72
N GLN A 52 -9.72 -12.07 -21.90
CA GLN A 52 -10.79 -12.81 -22.58
C GLN A 52 -10.18 -13.76 -23.61
N SER A 53 -10.57 -15.03 -23.54
CA SER A 53 -10.19 -16.07 -24.49
C SER A 53 -11.34 -17.06 -24.67
N HIS A 54 -11.15 -18.08 -25.49
CA HIS A 54 -12.06 -19.22 -25.63
C HIS A 54 -11.26 -20.51 -25.50
N LEU A 55 -11.87 -21.53 -24.90
CA LEU A 55 -11.34 -22.89 -24.91
C LEU A 55 -12.44 -23.80 -25.43
N GLY A 56 -12.26 -24.29 -26.67
CA GLY A 56 -13.35 -24.85 -27.48
C GLY A 56 -14.45 -23.81 -27.71
N ASP A 57 -15.71 -24.20 -27.51
CA ASP A 57 -16.87 -23.31 -27.72
C ASP A 57 -17.23 -22.48 -26.46
N LYS A 58 -16.48 -22.64 -25.37
CA LYS A 58 -16.79 -21.97 -24.10
C LYS A 58 -15.90 -20.73 -23.90
N PRO A 59 -16.49 -19.60 -23.50
CA PRO A 59 -15.73 -18.40 -23.16
C PRO A 59 -14.92 -18.63 -21.88
N LEU A 60 -13.72 -18.06 -21.85
CA LEU A 60 -12.82 -18.03 -20.72
C LEU A 60 -12.48 -16.57 -20.38
N SER A 61 -12.69 -16.18 -19.13
CA SER A 61 -12.21 -14.92 -18.58
C SER A 61 -11.24 -15.20 -17.45
N LEU A 62 -10.09 -14.53 -17.46
CA LEU A 62 -9.03 -14.72 -16.47
C LEU A 62 -8.61 -13.35 -15.92
N ASP A 63 -8.89 -13.10 -14.65
CA ASP A 63 -8.59 -11.83 -13.99
C ASP A 63 -7.52 -12.02 -12.91
N HIS A 64 -6.55 -11.11 -12.84
CA HIS A 64 -5.56 -11.13 -11.77
C HIS A 64 -6.23 -10.65 -10.47
N ASN A 65 -6.26 -11.51 -9.46
CA ASN A 65 -6.87 -11.18 -8.17
C ASN A 65 -5.84 -10.54 -7.22
N ARG A 66 -4.82 -11.31 -6.83
CA ARG A 66 -3.81 -10.88 -5.86
C ARG A 66 -2.53 -11.69 -5.94
N LEU A 67 -1.44 -11.09 -5.49
CA LEU A 67 -0.20 -11.77 -5.17
C LEU A 67 -0.24 -12.22 -3.70
N VAL A 68 0.05 -13.49 -3.45
CA VAL A 68 0.05 -14.09 -2.12
C VAL A 68 1.46 -14.56 -1.77
N TRP A 69 2.06 -13.96 -0.75
CA TRP A 69 3.44 -14.24 -0.34
C TRP A 69 3.58 -15.46 0.58
N GLN A 70 2.54 -15.79 1.33
CA GLN A 70 2.52 -16.90 2.28
C GLN A 70 1.40 -17.86 1.89
N ALA A 71 1.71 -19.15 1.79
CA ALA A 71 0.75 -20.15 1.35
C ALA A 71 -0.48 -20.19 2.27
N GLU A 72 -1.65 -19.84 1.72
CA GLU A 72 -2.95 -19.96 2.38
C GLU A 72 -3.62 -21.29 1.98
N PRO A 73 -4.18 -22.06 2.93
CA PRO A 73 -4.86 -23.30 2.62
C PRO A 73 -6.00 -23.08 1.63
N ALA A 74 -6.10 -23.95 0.63
CA ALA A 74 -7.19 -23.87 -0.36
C ALA A 74 -8.52 -24.28 0.28
N ALA A 75 -9.59 -23.51 0.01
CA ALA A 75 -10.95 -23.85 0.44
C ALA A 75 -11.51 -25.08 -0.31
N ALA A 76 -10.96 -25.41 -1.47
CA ALA A 76 -11.36 -26.53 -2.32
C ALA A 76 -10.16 -27.43 -2.65
N SER A 77 -10.43 -28.68 -3.04
CA SER A 77 -9.39 -29.59 -3.53
C SER A 77 -8.80 -29.08 -4.84
N MET A 78 -7.51 -28.74 -4.82
CA MET A 78 -6.74 -28.26 -5.98
C MET A 78 -5.88 -29.38 -6.56
N LEU A 79 -5.65 -29.33 -7.87
CA LEU A 79 -4.71 -30.15 -8.62
C LEU A 79 -3.58 -29.27 -9.15
N ASP A 80 -2.35 -29.61 -8.79
CA ASP A 80 -1.13 -28.96 -9.29
C ASP A 80 -0.78 -29.53 -10.65
N CYS A 81 -0.89 -28.69 -11.68
CA CYS A 81 -0.47 -28.96 -13.04
C CYS A 81 0.98 -28.50 -13.22
N VAL A 82 1.90 -29.45 -13.39
CA VAL A 82 3.33 -29.19 -13.43
C VAL A 82 3.80 -29.17 -14.88
N PHE A 83 4.12 -27.98 -15.37
CA PHE A 83 4.62 -27.74 -16.72
C PHE A 83 6.15 -27.68 -16.74
N ASP A 84 6.76 -28.26 -17.77
CA ASP A 84 8.14 -27.97 -18.17
C ASP A 84 8.14 -26.87 -19.22
N ALA A 85 8.95 -25.83 -18.99
CA ALA A 85 9.16 -24.71 -19.89
C ALA A 85 10.62 -24.69 -20.40
N GLY A 86 11.14 -25.84 -20.82
CA GLY A 86 12.51 -25.98 -21.29
C GLY A 86 13.53 -25.96 -20.15
N GLY A 87 13.32 -26.79 -19.12
CA GLY A 87 14.18 -26.93 -17.94
C GLY A 87 13.71 -26.14 -16.73
N GLU A 88 12.64 -25.36 -16.87
CA GLU A 88 12.03 -24.59 -15.80
C GLU A 88 10.67 -25.20 -15.44
N THR A 89 10.41 -25.35 -14.15
CA THR A 89 9.13 -25.87 -13.67
C THR A 89 8.16 -24.74 -13.39
N VAL A 90 7.00 -24.78 -14.07
CA VAL A 90 5.88 -23.87 -13.82
C VAL A 90 4.73 -24.68 -13.23
N VAL A 91 4.19 -24.26 -12.09
CA VAL A 91 3.10 -24.98 -11.42
C VAL A 91 1.84 -24.13 -11.40
N LEU A 92 0.82 -24.60 -12.10
CA LEU A 92 -0.52 -24.01 -12.11
C LEU A 92 -1.48 -24.91 -11.34
N SER A 93 -1.91 -24.47 -10.17
CA SER A 93 -2.92 -25.17 -9.37
C SER A 93 -4.32 -24.77 -9.84
N LEU A 94 -5.15 -25.76 -10.20
CA LEU A 94 -6.52 -25.58 -10.65
C LEU A 94 -7.49 -26.37 -9.76
N PRO A 95 -8.71 -25.88 -9.47
CA PRO A 95 -9.73 -26.67 -8.78
C PRO A 95 -10.12 -27.89 -9.60
N GLY A 96 -10.41 -29.01 -8.93
CA GLY A 96 -10.81 -30.26 -9.62
C GLY A 96 -11.98 -30.08 -10.59
N SER A 97 -12.99 -29.29 -10.20
CA SER A 97 -14.15 -28.96 -11.05
C SER A 97 -13.78 -28.21 -12.34
N LEU A 98 -12.76 -27.34 -12.29
CA LEU A 98 -12.27 -26.64 -13.47
C LEU A 98 -11.50 -27.61 -14.38
N VAL A 99 -10.67 -28.50 -13.82
CA VAL A 99 -9.95 -29.52 -14.58
C VAL A 99 -10.91 -30.46 -15.30
N GLU A 100 -11.95 -30.95 -14.61
CA GLU A 100 -13.00 -31.79 -15.20
C GLU A 100 -13.71 -31.07 -16.36
N ALA A 101 -14.04 -29.78 -16.19
CA ALA A 101 -14.71 -29.00 -17.21
C ALA A 101 -13.83 -28.76 -18.46
N LEU A 102 -12.52 -28.56 -18.26
CA LEU A 102 -11.54 -28.43 -19.34
C LEU A 102 -11.37 -29.74 -20.11
N ILE A 103 -11.24 -30.87 -19.40
CA ILE A 103 -11.14 -32.20 -20.02
C ILE A 103 -12.42 -32.52 -20.81
N ALA A 104 -13.59 -32.21 -20.25
CA ALA A 104 -14.88 -32.44 -20.90
C ALA A 104 -15.06 -31.67 -22.22
N ASN A 105 -14.28 -30.60 -22.43
CA ASN A 105 -14.27 -29.85 -23.69
C ASN A 105 -13.54 -30.57 -24.82
N VAL A 106 -12.57 -31.43 -24.49
CA VAL A 106 -11.85 -32.27 -25.46
C VAL A 106 -12.58 -33.60 -25.65
N GLN A 107 -13.00 -34.22 -24.55
CA GLN A 107 -13.71 -35.50 -24.58
C GLN A 107 -14.81 -35.54 -23.53
N SER A 108 -16.06 -35.54 -24.02
CA SER A 108 -17.25 -35.58 -23.17
C SER A 108 -17.46 -36.94 -22.51
N GLY A 109 -18.05 -36.93 -21.30
CA GLY A 109 -18.45 -38.14 -20.59
C GLY A 109 -17.32 -38.92 -19.89
N LEU A 110 -16.08 -38.40 -19.88
CA LEU A 110 -15.00 -38.97 -19.08
C LEU A 110 -15.08 -38.51 -17.62
N THR A 111 -15.02 -39.46 -16.68
CA THR A 111 -14.59 -39.18 -15.30
C THR A 111 -13.11 -38.79 -15.31
N LEU A 112 -12.66 -37.99 -14.33
CA LEU A 112 -11.28 -37.51 -14.23
C LEU A 112 -10.28 -38.68 -14.39
N PRO A 113 -9.53 -38.76 -15.52
CA PRO A 113 -8.72 -39.93 -15.82
C PRO A 113 -7.51 -40.06 -14.89
N SER A 114 -6.90 -41.24 -14.87
CA SER A 114 -5.61 -41.45 -14.18
C SER A 114 -4.46 -40.83 -14.97
N GLU A 115 -3.31 -40.67 -14.32
CA GLU A 115 -2.06 -40.38 -15.04
C GLU A 115 -1.67 -41.57 -15.92
N PRO A 116 -1.00 -41.35 -17.07
CA PRO A 116 -0.61 -40.07 -17.66
C PRO A 116 -1.71 -39.41 -18.53
N SER A 117 -2.82 -40.12 -18.79
CA SER A 117 -3.89 -39.67 -19.70
C SER A 117 -4.50 -38.33 -19.29
N ARG A 118 -4.61 -38.07 -17.99
CA ARG A 118 -5.10 -36.78 -17.48
C ARG A 118 -4.24 -35.60 -17.91
N SER A 119 -2.93 -35.71 -17.76
CA SER A 119 -2.00 -34.66 -18.15
C SER A 119 -2.05 -34.40 -19.65
N LEU A 120 -2.08 -35.46 -20.47
CA LEU A 120 -2.17 -35.32 -21.93
C LEU A 120 -3.46 -34.67 -22.42
N ILE A 121 -4.61 -35.07 -21.88
CA ILE A 121 -5.90 -34.47 -22.29
C ILE A 121 -6.02 -33.03 -21.78
N LEU A 122 -5.50 -32.75 -20.57
CA LEU A 122 -5.51 -31.39 -20.02
C LEU A 122 -4.57 -30.46 -20.77
N GLU A 123 -3.40 -30.93 -21.20
CA GLU A 123 -2.49 -30.18 -22.08
C GLU A 123 -3.22 -29.78 -23.37
N LEU A 124 -3.84 -30.76 -24.04
CA LEU A 124 -4.62 -30.51 -25.25
C LEU A 124 -5.79 -29.54 -25.02
N ALA A 125 -6.44 -29.61 -23.85
CA ALA A 125 -7.51 -28.67 -23.49
C ALA A 125 -7.00 -27.24 -23.29
N LEU A 126 -5.73 -27.06 -22.92
CA LEU A 126 -5.10 -25.78 -22.64
C LEU A 126 -4.29 -25.21 -23.82
N GLU A 127 -4.16 -25.96 -24.92
CA GLU A 127 -3.35 -25.62 -26.10
C GLU A 127 -3.52 -24.16 -26.57
N GLN A 128 -4.76 -23.65 -26.62
CA GLN A 128 -5.02 -22.27 -27.07
C GLN A 128 -4.44 -21.19 -26.14
N LEU A 129 -4.21 -21.52 -24.86
CA LEU A 129 -3.54 -20.65 -23.88
C LEU A 129 -2.02 -20.88 -23.83
N LEU A 130 -1.58 -22.12 -24.08
CA LEU A 130 -0.16 -22.48 -24.09
C LEU A 130 0.55 -21.93 -25.35
N ALA A 131 -0.05 -22.08 -26.53
CA ALA A 131 0.57 -21.70 -27.80
C ALA A 131 1.03 -20.22 -27.90
N PRO A 132 0.30 -19.21 -27.37
CA PRO A 132 0.81 -17.84 -27.28
C PRO A 132 2.06 -17.71 -26.39
N LEU A 133 2.09 -18.42 -25.25
CA LEU A 133 3.24 -18.41 -24.35
C LEU A 133 4.44 -19.12 -25.00
N GLU A 134 4.25 -20.28 -25.62
CA GLU A 134 5.30 -21.02 -26.32
C GLU A 134 5.94 -20.20 -27.45
N ARG A 135 5.14 -19.44 -28.21
CA ARG A 135 5.65 -18.54 -29.26
C ARG A 135 6.52 -17.42 -28.70
N LEU A 136 6.22 -16.91 -27.50
CA LEU A 136 7.02 -15.88 -26.83
C LEU A 136 8.30 -16.46 -26.22
N ILE A 137 8.19 -17.63 -25.59
CA ILE A 137 9.32 -18.32 -24.94
C ILE A 137 10.25 -18.96 -26.00
N GLN A 138 9.74 -19.22 -27.21
CA GLN A 138 10.37 -20.01 -28.27
C GLN A 138 10.73 -21.44 -27.82
N ARG A 139 9.92 -22.01 -26.93
CA ARG A 139 10.06 -23.36 -26.37
C ARG A 139 8.67 -23.96 -26.09
N PRO A 140 8.50 -25.28 -26.15
CA PRO A 140 7.25 -25.92 -25.79
C PRO A 140 6.99 -25.83 -24.28
N LEU A 141 5.72 -25.77 -23.90
CA LEU A 141 5.21 -25.83 -22.55
C LEU A 141 4.47 -27.16 -22.36
N GLN A 142 5.16 -28.17 -21.82
CA GLN A 142 4.61 -29.52 -21.70
C GLN A 142 4.12 -29.78 -20.29
N LEU A 143 2.89 -30.27 -20.15
CA LEU A 143 2.32 -30.70 -18.88
C LEU A 143 2.84 -32.10 -18.53
N ILE A 144 3.85 -32.14 -17.65
CA ILE A 144 4.54 -33.38 -17.27
C ILE A 144 3.62 -34.30 -16.46
N ARG A 145 2.92 -33.72 -15.48
CA ARG A 145 2.07 -34.46 -14.54
C ARG A 145 1.08 -33.55 -13.84
N THR A 146 -0.01 -34.13 -13.35
CA THR A 146 -0.89 -33.49 -12.38
C THR A 146 -0.99 -34.31 -11.09
N HIS A 147 -1.06 -33.64 -9.96
CA HIS A 147 -1.18 -34.30 -8.65
C HIS A 147 -1.98 -33.44 -7.68
N LYS A 148 -2.46 -34.03 -6.58
CA LYS A 148 -3.16 -33.27 -5.54
C LYS A 148 -2.22 -32.21 -4.98
N ALA A 149 -2.70 -30.98 -4.89
CA ALA A 149 -1.86 -29.86 -4.47
C ALA A 149 -1.31 -30.06 -3.06
N VAL A 150 0.02 -29.98 -2.94
CA VAL A 150 0.74 -30.01 -1.65
C VAL A 150 1.42 -28.66 -1.52
N MET A 151 0.68 -27.68 -0.99
CA MET A 151 1.06 -26.27 -1.08
C MET A 151 2.42 -25.96 -0.44
N SER A 152 3.28 -25.25 -1.17
CA SER A 152 4.44 -24.54 -0.62
C SER A 152 4.78 -23.34 -1.50
N GLY A 153 5.07 -22.19 -0.90
CA GLY A 153 5.59 -21.01 -1.58
C GLY A 153 4.58 -19.92 -1.97
N PRO A 154 5.07 -18.76 -2.42
CA PRO A 154 4.27 -17.64 -2.89
C PRO A 154 3.63 -17.93 -4.26
N TYR A 155 2.48 -17.32 -4.53
CA TYR A 155 1.73 -17.56 -5.77
C TYR A 155 0.92 -16.33 -6.22
N ILE A 156 0.58 -16.30 -7.51
CA ILE A 156 -0.37 -15.36 -8.08
C ILE A 156 -1.74 -16.04 -8.16
N GLU A 157 -2.77 -15.40 -7.60
CA GLU A 157 -4.15 -15.87 -7.65
C GLU A 157 -4.91 -15.23 -8.80
N PHE A 158 -5.64 -16.05 -9.55
CA PHE A 158 -6.47 -15.63 -10.67
C PHE A 158 -7.92 -16.04 -10.47
N ASP A 159 -8.82 -15.16 -10.88
CA ASP A 159 -10.25 -15.44 -10.99
C ASP A 159 -10.51 -15.97 -12.38
N VAL A 160 -11.00 -17.20 -12.45
CA VAL A 160 -11.27 -17.89 -13.70
C VAL A 160 -12.78 -18.06 -13.85
N ALA A 161 -13.34 -17.51 -14.92
CA ALA A 161 -14.69 -17.83 -15.36
C ALA A 161 -14.61 -18.64 -16.65
N TYR A 162 -15.11 -19.87 -16.65
CA TYR A 162 -15.11 -20.76 -17.80
C TYR A 162 -16.52 -21.29 -18.07
N GLY A 163 -17.17 -20.73 -19.11
CA GLY A 163 -18.62 -20.91 -19.30
C GLY A 163 -19.40 -20.49 -18.04
N PRO A 164 -20.22 -21.38 -17.45
CA PRO A 164 -20.96 -21.07 -16.23
C PRO A 164 -20.15 -21.24 -14.93
N LEU A 165 -18.93 -21.77 -15.01
CA LEU A 165 -18.12 -22.07 -13.83
C LEU A 165 -17.28 -20.87 -13.42
N THR A 166 -17.24 -20.58 -12.12
CA THR A 166 -16.31 -19.62 -11.53
C THR A 166 -15.40 -20.33 -10.54
N ALA A 167 -14.11 -20.04 -10.62
CA ALA A 167 -13.05 -20.76 -9.92
C ALA A 167 -11.87 -19.82 -9.60
N LYS A 168 -11.02 -20.25 -8.65
CA LYS A 168 -9.75 -19.59 -8.35
C LYS A 168 -8.61 -20.49 -8.84
N ALA A 169 -7.78 -20.00 -9.74
CA ALA A 169 -6.53 -20.66 -10.15
C ALA A 169 -5.34 -20.01 -9.42
N ARG A 170 -4.27 -20.77 -9.23
CA ARG A 170 -3.06 -20.28 -8.55
C ARG A 170 -1.82 -20.65 -9.36
N LEU A 171 -1.00 -19.67 -9.68
CA LEU A 171 0.29 -19.88 -10.32
C LEU A 171 1.38 -19.73 -9.26
N LEU A 172 2.05 -20.83 -8.89
CA LEU A 172 3.16 -20.77 -7.95
C LEU A 172 4.32 -19.98 -8.55
N LEU A 173 4.95 -19.12 -7.76
CA LEU A 173 6.17 -18.45 -8.18
C LEU A 173 7.35 -19.42 -8.15
N PHE A 174 8.38 -19.07 -8.92
CA PHE A 174 9.63 -19.79 -8.99
C PHE A 174 10.43 -19.71 -7.66
N PRO A 175 11.27 -20.71 -7.33
CA PRO A 175 11.87 -20.83 -6.00
C PRO A 175 12.87 -19.73 -5.61
N SER A 176 13.65 -19.21 -6.58
CA SER A 176 14.68 -18.19 -6.36
C SER A 176 14.17 -16.83 -6.84
N LEU A 177 13.68 -16.02 -5.90
CA LEU A 177 13.15 -14.68 -6.16
C LEU A 177 14.22 -13.58 -6.10
N ASP A 178 15.45 -13.94 -5.74
CA ASP A 178 16.65 -13.09 -5.71
C ASP A 178 17.45 -13.12 -7.04
N GLY A 179 17.07 -14.02 -7.95
CA GLY A 179 17.68 -14.18 -9.28
C GLY A 179 16.93 -13.46 -10.42
N PRO A 180 17.27 -13.79 -11.68
CA PRO A 180 16.52 -13.31 -12.85
C PRO A 180 15.12 -13.93 -12.90
N VAL A 181 14.20 -13.26 -13.59
CA VAL A 181 12.86 -13.80 -13.84
C VAL A 181 12.96 -14.88 -14.91
N PRO A 182 12.46 -16.11 -14.67
CA PRO A 182 12.50 -17.18 -15.66
C PRO A 182 11.73 -16.78 -16.95
N PRO A 183 12.15 -17.19 -18.16
CA PRO A 183 11.52 -16.80 -19.41
C PRO A 183 10.01 -17.10 -19.47
N ALA A 184 9.54 -18.19 -18.88
CA ALA A 184 8.11 -18.51 -18.86
C ALA A 184 7.28 -17.46 -18.10
N PHE A 185 7.79 -17.01 -16.96
CA PHE A 185 7.17 -15.94 -16.17
C PHE A 185 7.30 -14.59 -16.86
N SER A 186 8.43 -14.30 -17.49
CA SER A 186 8.63 -13.08 -18.28
C SER A 186 7.63 -12.99 -19.44
N ALA A 187 7.44 -14.08 -20.19
CA ALA A 187 6.47 -14.16 -21.28
C ALA A 187 5.02 -13.99 -20.80
N LEU A 188 4.67 -14.60 -19.65
CA LEU A 188 3.37 -14.38 -19.01
C LEU A 188 3.17 -12.90 -18.64
N GLY A 189 4.21 -12.28 -18.07
CA GLY A 189 4.19 -10.86 -17.73
C GLY A 189 4.01 -9.97 -18.95
N GLU A 190 4.61 -10.33 -20.08
CA GLU A 190 4.41 -9.62 -21.34
C GLU A 190 2.97 -9.76 -21.87
N LEU A 191 2.39 -10.97 -21.85
CA LEU A 191 1.01 -11.18 -22.28
C LEU A 191 0.01 -10.41 -21.42
N LEU A 192 0.15 -10.48 -20.09
CA LEU A 192 -0.68 -9.70 -19.18
C LEU A 192 -0.39 -8.20 -19.34
N GLY A 193 0.86 -7.83 -19.62
CA GLY A 193 1.30 -6.46 -19.89
C GLY A 193 0.58 -5.79 -21.06
N ARG A 194 0.13 -6.57 -22.05
CA ARG A 194 -0.64 -6.09 -23.21
C ARG A 194 -2.10 -5.73 -22.88
N LEU A 195 -2.63 -6.20 -21.75
CA LEU A 195 -4.00 -5.90 -21.34
C LEU A 195 -4.11 -4.44 -20.86
N PRO A 196 -5.18 -3.71 -21.23
CA PRO A 196 -5.36 -2.32 -20.80
C PRO A 196 -5.37 -2.20 -19.28
N ARG A 197 -4.61 -1.24 -18.75
CA ARG A 197 -4.65 -0.90 -17.32
C ARG A 197 -6.00 -0.28 -16.97
N GLN A 198 -6.59 -0.75 -15.89
CA GLN A 198 -7.79 -0.20 -15.30
C GLN A 198 -7.42 0.55 -14.01
N ARG A 199 -8.09 1.67 -13.75
CA ARG A 199 -7.89 2.39 -12.48
C ARG A 199 -8.61 1.63 -11.37
N PRO A 200 -7.91 1.18 -10.31
CA PRO A 200 -8.57 0.57 -9.17
C PRO A 200 -9.57 1.57 -8.58
N LYS A 201 -10.79 1.10 -8.30
CA LYS A 201 -11.78 1.92 -7.60
C LYS A 201 -11.35 2.03 -6.14
N LEU A 202 -11.05 3.24 -5.69
CA LEU A 202 -10.85 3.50 -4.26
C LEU A 202 -12.13 3.13 -3.50
N ARG A 203 -11.96 2.41 -2.40
CA ARG A 203 -13.05 2.08 -1.48
C ARG A 203 -13.67 3.37 -0.93
N PRO A 204 -14.98 3.60 -1.06
CA PRO A 204 -15.61 4.83 -0.60
C PRO A 204 -15.55 4.98 0.93
N GLU A 205 -15.30 3.91 1.67
CA GLU A 205 -15.20 3.89 3.13
C GLU A 205 -13.87 4.42 3.67
N LEU A 206 -12.89 4.71 2.80
CA LEU A 206 -11.58 5.20 3.22
C LEU A 206 -11.76 6.49 4.05
N PRO A 207 -11.29 6.53 5.31
CA PRO A 207 -11.50 7.69 6.17
C PRO A 207 -10.62 8.85 5.71
N VAL A 208 -11.25 10.01 5.55
CA VAL A 208 -10.59 11.30 5.30
C VAL A 208 -10.96 12.25 6.43
N ILE A 209 -9.98 12.99 6.94
CA ILE A 209 -10.21 14.01 7.96
C ILE A 209 -10.41 15.35 7.26
N VAL A 210 -11.56 15.97 7.49
CA VAL A 210 -11.77 17.39 7.19
C VAL A 210 -11.48 18.20 8.46
N ALA A 211 -10.57 19.16 8.37
CA ALA A 211 -10.20 20.06 9.47
C ALA A 211 -10.76 21.47 9.23
N GLY A 212 -11.33 22.07 10.26
CA GLY A 212 -11.82 23.45 10.23
C GLY A 212 -10.72 24.41 10.63
N GLN A 213 -10.05 25.01 9.65
CA GLN A 213 -8.93 25.91 9.83
C GLN A 213 -9.43 27.35 9.90
N ILE A 214 -9.11 28.03 11.00
CA ILE A 214 -9.58 29.40 11.27
C ILE A 214 -8.50 30.46 11.04
N GLY A 215 -7.24 30.05 10.91
CA GLY A 215 -6.12 30.92 10.56
C GLY A 215 -4.78 30.19 10.59
N SER A 216 -3.74 30.90 10.18
CA SER A 216 -2.35 30.43 10.26
C SER A 216 -1.40 31.54 10.68
N LEU A 217 -0.27 31.15 11.27
CA LEU A 217 0.77 32.06 11.73
C LEU A 217 2.14 31.47 11.40
N ARG A 218 2.98 32.21 10.68
CA ARG A 218 4.40 31.86 10.51
C ARG A 218 5.21 32.39 11.68
N VAL A 219 5.92 31.50 12.36
CA VAL A 219 6.76 31.81 13.53
C VAL A 219 8.04 31.02 13.51
N THR A 220 9.06 31.53 14.20
CA THR A 220 10.31 30.80 14.42
C THR A 220 10.18 29.78 15.54
N ILE A 221 11.01 28.73 15.52
CA ILE A 221 11.09 27.75 16.61
C ILE A 221 11.47 28.42 17.94
N GLY A 222 12.37 29.41 17.92
CA GLY A 222 12.74 30.16 19.12
C GLY A 222 11.55 30.85 19.79
N LEU A 223 10.63 31.41 19.00
CA LEU A 223 9.41 32.02 19.54
C LEU A 223 8.46 30.97 20.13
N VAL A 224 8.33 29.81 19.48
CA VAL A 224 7.52 28.69 20.00
C VAL A 224 8.04 28.18 21.34
N ARG A 225 9.36 28.10 21.52
CA ARG A 225 10.00 27.71 22.80
C ARG A 225 9.76 28.74 23.91
N GLN A 226 9.76 30.02 23.57
CA GLN A 226 9.60 31.11 24.54
C GLN A 226 8.14 31.34 24.93
N ALA A 227 7.18 30.88 24.11
CA ALA A 227 5.76 31.11 24.31
C ALA A 227 5.24 30.53 25.65
N GLN A 228 4.56 31.38 26.42
CA GLN A 228 4.03 31.07 27.74
C GLN A 228 2.50 31.07 27.77
N GLN A 229 1.96 30.49 28.84
CA GLN A 229 0.54 30.60 29.14
C GLN A 229 0.13 32.07 29.24
N GLY A 230 -0.94 32.45 28.55
CA GLY A 230 -1.45 33.82 28.53
C GLY A 230 -0.97 34.67 27.36
N ASP A 231 0.10 34.26 26.65
CA ASP A 231 0.54 34.96 25.44
C ASP A 231 -0.53 34.90 24.36
N ALA A 232 -0.67 35.99 23.60
CA ALA A 232 -1.62 36.08 22.49
C ALA A 232 -0.88 35.98 21.15
N LEU A 233 -1.16 34.92 20.40
CA LEU A 233 -0.68 34.74 19.03
C LEU A 233 -1.63 35.46 18.07
N LEU A 234 -1.09 36.29 17.18
CA LEU A 234 -1.88 37.01 16.16
C LEU A 234 -1.65 36.34 14.81
N PRO A 235 -2.62 35.58 14.26
CA PRO A 235 -2.45 34.94 12.95
C PRO A 235 -2.30 35.95 11.80
N ASP A 236 -1.49 35.59 10.81
CA ASP A 236 -1.21 36.39 9.61
C ASP A 236 -2.45 36.51 8.70
N ALA A 237 -3.26 35.44 8.68
CA ALA A 237 -4.52 35.37 7.95
C ALA A 237 -5.60 34.76 8.83
N ILE A 238 -6.73 35.46 8.96
CA ILE A 238 -7.89 35.04 9.76
C ILE A 238 -9.15 35.18 8.92
N PRO A 239 -9.53 34.16 8.12
CA PRO A 239 -10.82 34.13 7.45
C PRO A 239 -12.00 34.34 8.42
N LEU A 240 -11.84 33.90 9.68
CA LEU A 240 -12.83 34.03 10.74
C LEU A 240 -13.20 35.48 11.04
N ALA A 241 -12.30 36.45 10.83
CA ALA A 241 -12.59 37.86 11.02
C ALA A 241 -13.69 38.37 10.07
N CYS A 242 -13.87 37.70 8.93
CA CYS A 242 -14.91 37.96 7.93
C CYS A 242 -16.09 36.95 8.02
N GLY A 243 -16.18 36.15 9.09
CA GLY A 243 -17.21 35.12 9.25
C GLY A 243 -17.00 33.85 8.41
N GLN A 244 -15.80 33.68 7.84
CA GLN A 244 -15.47 32.54 6.98
C GLN A 244 -14.49 31.58 7.67
N ILE A 245 -14.58 30.29 7.35
CA ILE A 245 -13.66 29.24 7.81
C ILE A 245 -13.23 28.43 6.60
N ILE A 246 -12.02 27.90 6.62
CA ILE A 246 -11.54 26.99 5.60
C ILE A 246 -11.72 25.56 6.10
N LEU A 247 -12.51 24.76 5.38
CA LEU A 247 -12.56 23.32 5.60
C LEU A 247 -11.51 22.66 4.69
N ALA A 248 -10.55 21.97 5.29
CA ALA A 248 -9.41 21.39 4.59
C ALA A 248 -9.36 19.86 4.74
N ALA A 249 -9.25 19.15 3.62
CA ALA A 249 -8.94 17.73 3.53
C ALA A 249 -7.58 17.58 2.83
N ASP A 250 -6.50 17.65 3.61
CA ASP A 250 -5.11 17.68 3.14
C ASP A 250 -4.80 18.84 2.15
N GLN A 251 -4.81 18.56 0.83
CA GLN A 251 -4.59 19.55 -0.23
C GLN A 251 -5.89 20.11 -0.81
N LEU A 252 -7.02 19.47 -0.52
CA LEU A 252 -8.33 19.94 -0.94
C LEU A 252 -8.88 20.89 0.11
N TRP A 253 -9.45 22.01 -0.29
CA TRP A 253 -10.14 22.88 0.64
C TRP A 253 -11.38 23.52 0.03
N ALA A 254 -12.29 23.95 0.89
CA ALA A 254 -13.47 24.71 0.54
C ALA A 254 -13.78 25.78 1.60
N PRO A 255 -14.27 26.95 1.18
CA PRO A 255 -14.73 27.97 2.12
C PRO A 255 -16.05 27.53 2.76
N ALA A 256 -16.21 27.81 4.04
CA ALA A 256 -17.43 27.63 4.79
C ALA A 256 -17.78 28.93 5.53
N GLU A 257 -19.07 29.17 5.71
CA GLU A 257 -19.57 30.26 6.53
C GLU A 257 -20.05 29.73 7.87
N ILE A 258 -19.87 30.53 8.91
CA ILE A 258 -20.32 30.20 10.24
C ILE A 258 -21.77 30.61 10.41
N ALA A 259 -22.61 29.65 10.75
CA ALA A 259 -23.99 29.88 11.16
C ALA A 259 -24.18 29.28 12.57
N ARG A 260 -24.03 30.11 13.61
CA ARG A 260 -24.07 29.69 15.03
C ARG A 260 -22.97 28.66 15.36
N ASP A 261 -23.36 27.39 15.55
CA ASP A 261 -22.53 26.23 15.89
C ASP A 261 -22.31 25.28 14.68
N ARG A 262 -22.66 25.76 13.48
CA ARG A 262 -22.61 25.01 12.23
C ARG A 262 -21.71 25.70 11.22
N LEU A 263 -20.99 24.90 10.43
CA LEU A 263 -20.18 25.36 9.31
C LEU A 263 -20.88 24.96 8.02
N VAL A 264 -21.33 25.94 7.24
CA VAL A 264 -22.05 25.72 5.99
C VAL A 264 -21.11 25.95 4.82
N LEU A 265 -20.88 24.92 4.02
CA LEU A 265 -20.01 25.01 2.85
C LEU A 265 -20.55 26.01 1.81
N ARG A 266 -19.65 26.83 1.26
CA ARG A 266 -19.92 27.83 0.21
C ARG A 266 -19.41 27.40 -1.17
N GLY A 267 -19.04 26.13 -1.32
CA GLY A 267 -18.58 25.56 -2.58
C GLY A 267 -18.00 24.16 -2.42
N PRO A 268 -17.69 23.47 -3.52
CA PRO A 268 -17.05 22.16 -3.49
C PRO A 268 -15.59 22.26 -3.04
N PHE A 269 -15.04 21.16 -2.54
CA PHE A 269 -13.61 21.01 -2.28
C PHE A 269 -12.81 21.08 -3.59
N ARG A 270 -11.79 21.94 -3.63
CA ARG A 270 -10.93 22.13 -4.81
C ARG A 270 -9.46 21.90 -4.47
N LEU A 271 -8.73 21.36 -5.44
CA LEU A 271 -7.27 21.29 -5.40
C LEU A 271 -6.71 22.63 -5.87
N GLN A 272 -6.38 23.51 -4.94
CA GLN A 272 -5.82 24.84 -5.20
C GLN A 272 -4.67 25.10 -4.21
N SER A 273 -3.80 26.06 -4.54
CA SER A 273 -2.80 26.57 -3.59
C SER A 273 -3.53 26.97 -2.29
N HIS A 274 -3.29 26.20 -1.23
CA HIS A 274 -3.97 26.38 0.04
C HIS A 274 -3.61 27.76 0.60
N PRO A 275 -4.56 28.66 0.87
CA PRO A 275 -4.26 30.06 1.20
C PRO A 275 -3.49 30.21 2.52
N LEU A 276 -3.47 29.17 3.36
CA LEU A 276 -2.68 29.09 4.59
C LEU A 276 -1.33 28.36 4.43
N LYS A 277 -1.00 27.86 3.24
CA LYS A 277 0.29 27.24 2.90
C LYS A 277 0.95 28.04 1.77
N SER A 278 1.66 29.10 2.12
CA SER A 278 2.58 29.77 1.18
C SER A 278 3.87 28.95 1.07
N GLY A 279 4.16 28.43 -0.12
CA GLY A 279 5.28 27.53 -0.39
C GLY A 279 6.66 28.17 -0.16
N HIS A 280 7.61 27.36 0.30
CA HIS A 280 9.03 27.71 0.36
C HIS A 280 9.67 27.54 -1.01
N MET A 281 10.44 28.55 -1.41
CA MET A 281 11.45 28.46 -2.46
C MET A 281 12.72 27.92 -1.78
N THR A 282 13.19 26.74 -2.18
CA THR A 282 14.38 26.09 -1.63
C THR A 282 15.64 26.90 -1.96
N THR A 283 16.35 27.36 -0.94
CA THR A 283 17.76 27.76 -1.06
C THR A 283 18.67 26.53 -1.08
N GLN A 284 19.74 26.68 -1.85
CA GLN A 284 20.73 25.69 -2.28
C GLN A 284 21.49 25.04 -1.10
N PRO A 285 21.92 23.76 -1.20
CA PRO A 285 22.60 23.10 -0.09
C PRO A 285 24.05 23.56 0.02
N GLU A 286 24.38 24.25 1.11
CA GLU A 286 25.76 24.43 1.57
C GLU A 286 26.12 23.37 2.63
N ALA A 287 27.43 23.15 2.79
CA ALA A 287 28.05 21.93 3.32
C ALA A 287 27.62 21.51 4.74
N GLN A 288 27.70 20.20 4.96
CA GLN A 288 27.38 19.48 6.20
C GLN A 288 28.18 19.98 7.42
N GLN A 289 27.57 20.87 8.19
CA GLN A 289 27.84 21.05 9.62
C GLN A 289 26.57 20.68 10.39
N LEU A 290 26.70 20.11 11.59
CA LEU A 290 25.54 19.93 12.46
C LEU A 290 24.93 21.32 12.71
N PRO A 291 23.62 21.52 12.47
CA PRO A 291 22.98 22.80 12.72
C PRO A 291 23.14 23.15 14.20
N SER A 292 23.56 24.38 14.49
CA SER A 292 23.63 24.88 15.86
C SER A 292 22.22 25.12 16.42
N GLU A 293 22.06 25.19 17.74
CA GLU A 293 20.77 25.53 18.36
C GLU A 293 20.24 26.89 17.87
N ALA A 294 21.11 27.85 17.59
CA ALA A 294 20.72 29.14 17.03
C ALA A 294 20.16 29.01 15.60
N ASP A 295 20.73 28.10 14.79
CA ASP A 295 20.22 27.80 13.45
C ASP A 295 18.84 27.14 13.53
N ILE A 296 18.64 26.23 14.48
CA ILE A 296 17.35 25.57 14.73
C ILE A 296 16.30 26.57 15.20
N ASP A 297 16.64 27.46 16.13
CA ASP A 297 15.72 28.48 16.64
C ASP A 297 15.29 29.47 15.57
N SER A 298 16.11 29.69 14.53
CA SER A 298 15.81 30.55 13.39
C SER A 298 14.84 29.91 12.36
N LEU A 299 14.61 28.60 12.44
CA LEU A 299 13.74 27.89 11.50
C LEU A 299 12.29 28.39 11.60
N GLU A 300 11.74 28.83 10.47
CA GLU A 300 10.33 29.23 10.39
C GLU A 300 9.42 28.02 10.16
N ILE A 301 8.36 27.93 10.97
CA ILE A 301 7.29 26.96 10.81
C ILE A 301 5.94 27.67 10.72
N THR A 302 4.98 27.02 10.06
CA THR A 302 3.60 27.51 10.00
C THR A 302 2.76 26.80 11.07
N LEU A 303 2.22 27.59 12.00
CA LEU A 303 1.17 27.15 12.92
C LEU A 303 -0.18 27.27 12.23
N VAL A 304 -1.01 26.24 12.37
CA VAL A 304 -2.40 26.22 11.89
C VAL A 304 -3.32 26.14 13.11
N PHE A 305 -4.32 26.99 13.14
CA PHE A 305 -5.33 27.01 14.19
C PHE A 305 -6.58 26.28 13.70
N GLU A 306 -7.01 25.24 14.43
CA GLU A 306 -8.17 24.41 14.08
C GLU A 306 -9.29 24.53 15.12
N CYS A 307 -10.53 24.68 14.64
CA CYS A 307 -11.73 24.67 15.47
C CYS A 307 -12.40 23.28 15.56
N GLY A 308 -12.04 22.34 14.69
CA GLY A 308 -12.59 20.98 14.71
C GLY A 308 -12.00 20.07 13.64
N ARG A 309 -12.23 18.76 13.81
CA ARG A 309 -11.86 17.69 12.88
C ARG A 309 -13.03 16.72 12.71
N TRP A 310 -13.39 16.43 11.48
CA TRP A 310 -14.47 15.51 11.13
C TRP A 310 -13.90 14.36 10.30
N PRO A 311 -13.85 13.13 10.83
CA PRO A 311 -13.58 11.96 10.00
C PRO A 311 -14.83 11.63 9.17
N LEU A 312 -14.68 11.53 7.86
CA LEU A 312 -15.74 11.09 6.95
C LEU A 312 -15.23 10.09 5.92
N PRO A 313 -16.09 9.22 5.39
CA PRO A 313 -15.76 8.39 4.24
C PRO A 313 -15.40 9.23 3.00
N LEU A 314 -14.42 8.79 2.22
CA LEU A 314 -14.04 9.39 0.93
C LEU A 314 -15.24 9.49 -0.02
N GLY A 315 -16.15 8.52 0.02
CA GLY A 315 -17.40 8.54 -0.74
C GLY A 315 -18.28 9.75 -0.40
N THR A 316 -18.39 10.09 0.88
CA THR A 316 -19.12 11.28 1.35
C THR A 316 -18.41 12.56 0.89
N LEU A 317 -17.08 12.63 0.99
CA LEU A 317 -16.34 13.81 0.54
C LEU A 317 -16.59 14.13 -0.95
N ARG A 318 -16.78 13.10 -1.79
CA ARG A 318 -17.10 13.26 -3.22
C ARG A 318 -18.50 13.79 -3.50
N THR A 319 -19.45 13.63 -2.58
CA THR A 319 -20.84 14.08 -2.76
C THR A 319 -21.12 15.42 -2.09
N ILE A 320 -20.28 15.82 -1.12
CA ILE A 320 -20.36 17.11 -0.45
C ILE A 320 -20.23 18.25 -1.45
N ASN A 321 -21.18 19.19 -1.37
CA ASN A 321 -21.24 20.40 -2.18
C ASN A 321 -21.69 21.59 -1.32
N GLU A 322 -21.85 22.74 -1.97
CA GLU A 322 -22.41 23.94 -1.35
C GLU A 322 -23.71 23.62 -0.57
N GLY A 323 -23.84 24.21 0.62
CA GLY A 323 -24.97 23.98 1.52
C GLY A 323 -24.81 22.80 2.47
N HIS A 324 -23.80 21.93 2.29
CA HIS A 324 -23.50 20.88 3.26
C HIS A 324 -23.04 21.48 4.59
N VAL A 325 -23.48 20.86 5.70
CA VAL A 325 -23.33 21.40 7.05
C VAL A 325 -22.45 20.48 7.89
N PHE A 326 -21.37 21.02 8.45
CA PHE A 326 -20.57 20.37 9.48
C PHE A 326 -20.98 20.90 10.86
N GLU A 327 -21.28 20.00 11.78
CA GLU A 327 -21.60 20.36 13.16
C GLU A 327 -20.32 20.50 13.98
N LEU A 328 -20.10 21.67 14.58
CA LEU A 328 -18.90 21.92 15.38
C LEU A 328 -18.92 21.13 16.70
N GLY A 329 -20.12 20.79 17.19
CA GLY A 329 -20.33 20.03 18.43
C GLY A 329 -19.93 20.80 19.70
N ARG A 330 -19.50 22.06 19.55
CA ARG A 330 -19.11 22.98 20.61
C ARG A 330 -19.28 24.42 20.14
N PRO A 331 -19.38 25.39 21.07
CA PRO A 331 -19.30 26.81 20.75
C PRO A 331 -18.00 27.16 20.03
N LEU A 332 -18.05 28.07 19.06
CA LEU A 332 -16.88 28.49 18.27
C LEU A 332 -15.85 29.28 19.10
N ASP A 333 -16.30 29.95 20.15
CA ASP A 333 -15.46 30.62 21.17
C ASP A 333 -14.81 29.62 22.14
N GLY A 334 -15.05 28.32 21.97
CA GLY A 334 -14.35 27.26 22.67
C GLY A 334 -12.85 27.20 22.33
N PRO A 335 -12.08 26.37 23.06
CA PRO A 335 -10.65 26.26 22.84
C PRO A 335 -10.31 25.70 21.45
N VAL A 336 -9.44 26.40 20.75
CA VAL A 336 -8.90 26.01 19.44
C VAL A 336 -7.63 25.19 19.61
N ASP A 337 -7.42 24.21 18.74
CA ASP A 337 -6.19 23.44 18.72
C ASP A 337 -5.13 24.18 17.88
N ILE A 338 -3.88 24.17 18.34
CA ILE A 338 -2.73 24.80 17.69
C ILE A 338 -1.83 23.69 17.15
N LEU A 339 -1.59 23.68 15.85
CA LEU A 339 -0.88 22.61 15.17
C LEU A 339 0.35 23.10 14.44
N ALA A 340 1.43 22.33 14.55
CA ALA A 340 2.62 22.48 13.73
C ALA A 340 2.76 21.20 12.89
N ASN A 341 2.88 21.34 11.56
CA ASN A 341 3.03 20.21 10.63
C ASN A 341 2.00 19.07 10.83
N GLY A 342 0.76 19.42 11.23
CA GLY A 342 -0.34 18.46 11.47
C GLY A 342 -0.36 17.83 12.87
N GLN A 343 0.68 18.04 13.68
CA GLN A 343 0.76 17.60 15.08
C GLN A 343 0.21 18.70 16.00
N ARG A 344 -0.68 18.36 16.94
CA ARG A 344 -1.14 19.33 17.94
C ARG A 344 -0.03 19.59 18.97
N ILE A 345 0.38 20.85 19.07
CA ILE A 345 1.38 21.32 20.03
C ILE A 345 0.77 22.12 21.18
N GLY A 346 -0.50 22.55 21.08
CA GLY A 346 -1.13 23.32 22.15
C GLY A 346 -2.61 23.59 21.94
N ARG A 347 -3.17 24.37 22.85
CA ARG A 347 -4.55 24.88 22.80
C ARG A 347 -4.59 26.35 23.21
N GLY A 348 -5.52 27.09 22.64
CA GLY A 348 -5.74 28.49 22.99
C GLY A 348 -7.21 28.90 22.96
N ASP A 349 -7.50 30.06 23.52
CA ASP A 349 -8.80 30.73 23.44
C ASP A 349 -8.79 31.76 22.33
N LEU A 350 -9.88 31.85 21.57
CA LEU A 350 -10.07 32.99 20.66
C LEU A 350 -10.37 34.24 21.49
N VAL A 351 -9.55 35.26 21.31
CA VAL A 351 -9.70 36.57 21.96
C VAL A 351 -9.65 37.68 20.92
N ARG A 352 -10.24 38.83 21.24
CA ARG A 352 -10.17 40.04 20.41
C ARG A 352 -9.24 41.04 21.07
N ILE A 353 -8.24 41.51 20.33
CA ILE A 353 -7.28 42.54 20.76
C ILE A 353 -7.41 43.73 19.81
N GLY A 354 -8.09 44.78 20.26
CA GLY A 354 -8.52 45.87 19.39
C GLY A 354 -9.43 45.34 18.28
N GLU A 355 -9.07 45.60 17.03
CA GLU A 355 -9.81 45.14 15.84
C GLU A 355 -9.40 43.75 15.34
N LYS A 356 -8.34 43.14 15.92
CA LYS A 356 -7.78 41.87 15.45
C LYS A 356 -8.23 40.70 16.31
N LEU A 357 -8.46 39.54 15.68
CA LEU A 357 -8.61 38.26 16.38
C LEU A 357 -7.22 37.69 16.71
N ALA A 358 -7.08 37.10 17.89
CA ALA A 358 -5.86 36.46 18.36
C ALA A 358 -6.21 35.15 19.10
N VAL A 359 -5.21 34.30 19.27
CA VAL A 359 -5.31 33.04 20.02
C VAL A 359 -4.48 33.15 21.28
N ARG A 360 -5.13 33.26 22.43
CA ARG A 360 -4.49 33.30 23.74
C ARG A 360 -4.13 31.89 24.21
N LEU A 361 -2.86 31.64 24.48
CA LEU A 361 -2.37 30.34 24.89
C LEU A 361 -2.90 29.91 26.26
N ARG A 362 -3.44 28.69 26.35
CA ARG A 362 -3.89 28.10 27.63
C ARG A 362 -2.78 27.43 28.43
N GLY A 363 -1.63 27.20 27.81
CA GLY A 363 -0.47 26.53 28.39
C GLY A 363 0.73 26.67 27.47
N ARG A 364 1.87 26.08 27.86
CA ARG A 364 3.04 26.02 27.00
C ARG A 364 2.77 25.19 25.75
N LEU A 365 3.40 25.58 24.64
CA LEU A 365 3.42 24.77 23.44
C LEU A 365 4.38 23.59 23.67
N ALA A 366 3.93 22.38 23.40
CA ALA A 366 4.72 21.17 23.55
C ALA A 366 5.85 21.18 22.51
N VAL A 367 7.05 21.55 22.95
CA VAL A 367 8.32 21.20 22.33
C VAL A 367 8.78 19.99 23.12
N ASN A 368 9.02 18.84 22.48
CA ASN A 368 9.57 17.67 23.19
C ASN A 368 10.87 18.13 23.88
N ASP A 369 10.96 17.95 25.20
CA ASP A 369 12.20 18.10 25.97
C ASP A 369 13.18 16.96 25.68
#